data_AF-A0A353VY19-F1
#
_entry.id   AF-A0A353VY19-F1
#
_cell.length_a   1.000
_cell.length_b   1.000
_cell.length_c   1.000
_cell.angle_alpha   90.00
_cell.angle_beta   90.00
_cell.angle_gamma   90.00
#
_symmetry.space_group_name_H-M   'P 1'
#
loop_
_entity.id
_entity.type
_entity.pdbx_description
1 polymer ?
#
loop_
_entity_poly.entity_id
_entity_poly.type
_entity_poly.pdbx_seq_one_letter_code
_entity_poly.pdbx_strand_id
1 'polypeptide(L)'
;AKTWTKWTNGFPTVSTMDLKIHPREHDLVIGTFGRAAYILDDIRPLRELASSKNNLLDKRLHFFEPPVAVLSINRQAAGTRFEANAIFSGENRKTGAMLSFVFNPASGKKEKKKNIDSDKGKNPTKGDKKEKVKMEVLDSDENIIRTVKYDVEPGLNRIFWSLRRKGVRRPNSPKPTKPDAREPSGAPVLPGEYTVRLS
;
A
#
# COMPACT_ATOMS: atom_id res chain seq x y z
N ALA A 1 -15.64 -13.88 17.48
CA ALA A 1 -15.32 -12.45 17.25
C ALA A 1 -16.51 -11.61 17.72
N LYS A 2 -16.29 -10.49 18.43
CA LYS A 2 -17.37 -9.63 18.95
C LYS A 2 -17.85 -8.58 17.94
N THR A 3 -17.07 -8.34 16.89
CA THR A 3 -17.36 -7.36 15.84
C THR A 3 -16.93 -7.92 14.48
N TRP A 4 -17.69 -7.60 13.44
CA TRP A 4 -17.39 -7.94 12.05
C TRP A 4 -17.47 -6.67 11.21
N THR A 5 -16.52 -6.49 10.29
CA THR A 5 -16.51 -5.35 9.37
C THR A 5 -16.42 -5.86 7.95
N LYS A 6 -17.33 -5.40 7.10
CA LYS A 6 -17.35 -5.78 5.69
C LYS A 6 -16.13 -5.19 4.97
N TRP A 7 -15.38 -6.03 4.27
CA TRP A 7 -14.34 -5.58 3.36
C TRP A 7 -14.96 -5.03 2.07
N THR A 8 -14.61 -3.80 1.69
CA THR A 8 -15.17 -3.12 0.50
C THR A 8 -14.12 -2.73 -0.53
N ASN A 9 -12.85 -3.13 -0.34
CA ASN A 9 -11.73 -2.71 -1.18
C ASN A 9 -11.37 -3.79 -2.22
N GLY A 10 -11.93 -3.69 -3.43
CA GLY A 10 -11.50 -4.47 -4.59
C GLY A 10 -11.97 -5.93 -4.65
N PHE A 11 -12.54 -6.47 -3.56
CA PHE A 11 -13.11 -7.81 -3.57
C PHE A 11 -14.55 -7.79 -4.13
N PRO A 12 -14.88 -8.59 -5.17
CA PRO A 12 -16.20 -8.58 -5.78
C PRO A 12 -17.25 -9.19 -4.85
N THR A 13 -18.51 -8.80 -5.05
CA THR A 13 -19.66 -9.44 -4.37
C THR A 13 -19.92 -10.80 -5.02
N VAL A 14 -19.18 -11.82 -4.60
CA VAL A 14 -19.32 -13.23 -5.01
C VAL A 14 -19.30 -14.17 -3.83
N SER A 15 -19.85 -15.36 -4.05
CA SER A 15 -19.71 -16.43 -3.07
C SER A 15 -18.25 -16.88 -2.98
N THR A 16 -17.73 -16.89 -1.76
CA THR A 16 -16.40 -17.38 -1.42
C THR A 16 -16.51 -18.85 -1.06
N MET A 17 -15.77 -19.70 -1.76
CA MET A 17 -15.82 -21.15 -1.61
C MET A 17 -14.75 -21.66 -0.65
N ASP A 18 -13.55 -21.07 -0.72
CA ASP A 18 -12.42 -21.50 0.11
C ASP A 18 -11.47 -20.33 0.42
N LEU A 19 -10.72 -20.46 1.52
CA LEU A 19 -9.74 -19.50 2.01
C LEU A 19 -8.49 -20.23 2.50
N LYS A 20 -7.32 -19.81 2.03
CA LYS A 20 -6.04 -20.37 2.49
C LYS A 20 -5.03 -19.27 2.74
N ILE A 21 -4.36 -19.33 3.89
CA ILE A 21 -3.26 -18.42 4.23
C ILE A 21 -1.96 -19.05 3.76
N HIS A 22 -1.18 -18.30 2.98
CA HIS A 22 0.16 -18.73 2.57
C HIS A 22 1.16 -18.48 3.71
N PRO A 23 1.84 -19.51 4.25
CA PRO A 23 2.60 -19.38 5.49
C PRO A 23 3.81 -18.45 5.39
N ARG A 24 4.47 -18.39 4.22
CA ARG A 24 5.70 -17.62 4.00
C ARG A 24 5.47 -16.14 3.75
N GLU A 25 4.42 -15.80 3.00
CA GLU A 25 4.12 -14.42 2.59
C GLU A 25 3.04 -13.78 3.46
N HIS A 26 2.26 -14.61 4.16
CA HIS A 26 1.03 -14.22 4.84
C HIS A 26 0.01 -13.58 3.88
N ASP A 27 -0.09 -14.11 2.66
CA ASP A 27 -1.14 -13.72 1.73
C ASP A 27 -2.38 -14.58 1.98
N LEU A 28 -3.56 -13.98 1.78
CA LEU A 28 -4.83 -14.71 1.83
C LEU A 28 -5.27 -15.02 0.40
N VAL A 29 -5.24 -16.30 0.06
CA VAL A 29 -5.76 -16.83 -1.20
C VAL A 29 -7.24 -17.13 -1.01
N ILE A 30 -8.07 -16.58 -1.90
CA ILE A 30 -9.53 -16.65 -1.84
C ILE A 30 -10.04 -17.33 -3.11
N GLY A 31 -10.63 -18.52 -2.95
CA GLY A 31 -11.33 -19.22 -4.01
C GLY A 31 -12.75 -18.69 -4.15
N THR A 32 -13.10 -18.16 -5.33
CA THR A 32 -14.46 -17.67 -5.60
C THR A 32 -15.21 -18.61 -6.52
N PHE A 33 -16.54 -18.57 -6.46
CA PHE A 33 -17.37 -19.27 -7.44
C PHE A 33 -17.55 -18.44 -8.71
N GLY A 34 -16.87 -18.83 -9.79
CA GLY A 34 -17.04 -18.25 -11.12
C GLY A 34 -16.28 -16.95 -11.41
N ARG A 35 -15.40 -16.48 -10.51
CA ARG A 35 -14.58 -15.27 -10.72
C ARG A 35 -13.10 -15.46 -10.37
N ALA A 36 -12.55 -16.63 -10.71
CA ALA A 36 -11.15 -17.01 -10.48
C ALA A 36 -10.71 -16.95 -8.99
N ALA A 37 -9.41 -16.98 -8.75
CA ALA A 37 -8.82 -16.84 -7.42
C ALA A 37 -8.42 -15.38 -7.17
N TYR A 38 -8.64 -14.91 -5.94
CA TYR A 38 -8.19 -13.59 -5.46
C TYR A 38 -7.06 -13.77 -4.46
N ILE A 39 -6.09 -12.86 -4.49
CA ILE A 39 -4.98 -12.84 -3.52
C ILE A 39 -5.02 -11.48 -2.83
N LEU A 40 -5.17 -11.50 -1.51
CA LEU A 40 -4.99 -10.34 -0.67
C LEU A 40 -3.58 -10.38 -0.08
N ASP A 41 -2.70 -9.56 -0.64
CA ASP A 41 -1.30 -9.47 -0.24
C ASP A 41 -1.18 -9.00 1.22
N ASP A 42 -0.36 -9.71 1.99
CA ASP A 42 0.02 -9.42 3.36
C ASP A 42 -1.17 -9.09 4.30
N ILE A 43 -1.68 -10.13 4.95
CA ILE A 43 -2.71 -10.03 5.99
C ILE A 43 -2.14 -9.82 7.39
N ARG A 44 -0.82 -9.60 7.57
CA ARG A 44 -0.24 -9.35 8.91
C ARG A 44 -0.94 -8.18 9.63
N PRO A 45 -1.22 -7.03 8.99
CA PRO A 45 -1.94 -5.94 9.65
C PRO A 45 -3.31 -6.40 10.17
N LEU A 46 -4.05 -7.16 9.37
CA LEU A 46 -5.38 -7.67 9.74
C LEU A 46 -5.32 -8.67 10.90
N ARG A 47 -4.29 -9.53 10.91
CA ARG A 47 -4.07 -10.49 11.99
C ARG A 47 -3.67 -9.79 13.29
N GLU A 48 -2.83 -8.77 13.21
CA GLU A 48 -2.44 -7.96 14.38
C GLU A 48 -3.64 -7.18 14.92
N LEU A 49 -4.45 -6.57 14.06
CA LEU A 49 -5.70 -5.92 14.44
C LEU A 49 -6.69 -6.90 15.10
N ALA A 50 -6.80 -8.12 14.60
CA ALA A 50 -7.72 -9.13 15.13
C ALA A 50 -7.24 -9.77 16.45
N SER A 51 -5.93 -9.88 16.66
CA SER A 51 -5.33 -10.45 17.88
C SER A 51 -5.14 -9.43 19.00
N SER A 52 -5.01 -8.14 18.65
CA SER A 52 -4.83 -7.07 19.62
C SER A 52 -6.11 -6.84 20.44
N LYS A 53 -5.98 -6.93 21.77
CA LYS A 53 -7.07 -6.56 22.71
C LYS A 53 -7.33 -5.05 22.72
N ASN A 54 -6.34 -4.26 22.33
CA ASN A 54 -6.42 -2.80 22.24
C ASN A 54 -6.89 -2.39 20.85
N ASN A 55 -7.72 -1.35 20.76
CA ASN A 55 -8.21 -0.83 19.48
C ASN A 55 -7.09 -0.06 18.76
N LEU A 56 -6.22 -0.80 18.06
CA LEU A 56 -5.11 -0.24 17.28
C LEU A 56 -5.58 0.77 16.23
N LEU A 57 -6.82 0.63 15.75
CA LEU A 57 -7.44 1.55 14.81
C LEU A 57 -7.72 2.93 15.40
N ASP A 58 -7.71 3.11 16.72
CA ASP A 58 -7.91 4.42 17.35
C ASP A 58 -6.59 5.17 17.56
N LYS A 59 -5.44 4.48 17.42
CA LYS A 59 -4.13 5.11 17.58
C LYS A 59 -3.92 6.17 16.51
N ARG A 60 -3.23 7.26 16.89
CA ARG A 60 -2.85 8.32 15.96
C ARG A 60 -1.95 7.80 14.84
N LEU A 61 -0.98 6.97 15.19
CA LEU A 61 -0.06 6.33 14.27
C LEU A 61 0.34 4.97 14.84
N HIS A 62 0.23 3.91 14.04
CA HIS A 62 0.71 2.57 14.40
C HIS A 62 1.29 1.90 13.16
N PHE A 63 2.54 1.45 13.25
CA PHE A 63 3.17 0.67 12.19
C PHE A 63 2.96 -0.82 12.43
N PHE A 64 2.63 -1.51 11.36
CA PHE A 64 2.64 -2.97 11.35
C PHE A 64 4.00 -3.48 10.88
N GLU A 65 4.34 -4.70 11.27
CA GLU A 65 5.54 -5.36 10.78
C GLU A 65 5.49 -5.49 9.24
N PRO A 66 6.42 -4.88 8.49
CA PRO A 66 6.42 -4.96 7.04
C PRO A 66 6.96 -6.32 6.58
N PRO A 67 6.47 -6.86 5.45
CA PRO A 67 7.09 -8.02 4.83
C PRO A 67 8.47 -7.67 4.26
N VAL A 68 9.32 -8.70 4.12
CA VAL A 68 10.65 -8.55 3.50
C VAL A 68 10.51 -7.99 2.09
N ALA A 69 11.22 -6.91 1.82
CA ALA A 69 11.22 -6.26 0.51
C ALA A 69 12.20 -6.97 -0.44
N VAL A 70 11.81 -7.14 -1.69
CA VAL A 70 12.62 -7.82 -2.71
C VAL A 70 12.97 -6.85 -3.84
N LEU A 71 14.25 -6.79 -4.21
CA LEU A 71 14.70 -6.13 -5.42
C LEU A 71 14.41 -7.05 -6.62
N SER A 72 13.24 -6.87 -7.23
CA SER A 72 12.84 -7.63 -8.41
C SER A 72 13.20 -6.92 -9.71
N ILE A 73 13.58 -7.70 -10.72
CA ILE A 73 13.73 -7.25 -12.10
C ILE A 73 12.57 -7.86 -12.88
N ASN A 74 11.58 -7.04 -13.20
CA ASN A 74 10.46 -7.48 -14.03
C ASN A 74 10.96 -7.63 -15.47
N ARG A 75 10.75 -8.83 -16.03
CA ARG A 75 11.00 -9.12 -17.43
C ARG A 75 9.66 -9.30 -18.14
N GLN A 76 9.63 -8.91 -19.42
CA GLN A 76 8.50 -9.24 -20.27
C GLN A 76 8.36 -10.76 -20.33
N ALA A 77 7.14 -11.25 -20.18
CA ALA A 77 6.85 -12.67 -20.37
C ALA A 77 7.26 -13.08 -21.78
N ALA A 78 7.78 -14.30 -21.94
CA ALA A 78 8.03 -14.85 -23.27
C ALA A 78 6.71 -14.84 -24.04
N GLY A 79 6.73 -14.31 -25.26
CA GLY A 79 5.52 -14.21 -26.08
C GLY A 79 4.91 -15.59 -26.32
N THR A 80 3.60 -15.71 -26.10
CA THR A 80 2.87 -16.94 -26.41
C THR A 80 2.62 -17.01 -27.91
N ARG A 81 3.07 -18.08 -28.57
CA ARG A 81 2.83 -18.27 -30.02
C ARG A 81 1.40 -18.70 -30.35
N PHE A 82 0.70 -19.34 -29.41
CA PHE A 82 -0.70 -19.76 -29.54
C PHE A 82 -1.43 -19.55 -28.21
N GLU A 83 -2.31 -18.55 -28.15
CA GLU A 83 -3.17 -18.34 -26.99
C GLU A 83 -4.39 -19.26 -27.07
N ALA A 84 -4.32 -20.43 -26.45
CA ALA A 84 -5.48 -21.29 -26.25
C ALA A 84 -6.28 -20.87 -25.00
N ASN A 85 -7.42 -21.51 -24.75
CA ASN A 85 -8.41 -21.15 -23.71
C ASN A 85 -7.98 -21.32 -22.24
N ALA A 86 -6.68 -21.35 -21.92
CA ALA A 86 -6.17 -21.67 -20.58
C ALA A 86 -5.08 -20.70 -20.06
N ILE A 87 -4.93 -19.52 -20.67
CA ILE A 87 -3.97 -18.52 -20.18
C ILE A 87 -4.65 -17.64 -19.15
N PHE A 88 -4.22 -17.79 -17.91
CA PHE A 88 -4.63 -16.94 -16.80
C PHE A 88 -3.43 -16.11 -16.38
N SER A 89 -3.63 -14.80 -16.28
CA SER A 89 -2.62 -13.87 -15.77
C SER A 89 -3.21 -13.06 -14.61
N GLY A 90 -2.41 -12.90 -13.56
CA GLY A 90 -2.70 -11.98 -12.46
C GLY A 90 -1.91 -10.69 -12.58
N GLU A 91 -2.33 -9.67 -11.83
CA GLU A 91 -1.51 -8.48 -11.64
C GLU A 91 -0.26 -8.85 -10.82
N ASN A 92 0.91 -8.36 -11.24
CA ASN A 92 2.13 -8.54 -10.45
C ASN A 92 2.08 -7.69 -9.18
N ARG A 93 2.65 -8.22 -8.10
CA ARG A 93 2.89 -7.46 -6.87
C ARG A 93 3.59 -6.14 -7.19
N LYS A 94 3.12 -5.05 -6.57
CA LYS A 94 3.77 -3.74 -6.69
C LYS A 94 5.23 -3.82 -6.23
N THR A 95 6.10 -3.15 -6.97
CA THR A 95 7.54 -3.12 -6.66
C THR A 95 7.82 -2.28 -5.42
N GLY A 96 8.84 -2.68 -4.66
CA GLY A 96 9.34 -1.94 -3.52
C GLY A 96 9.00 -2.57 -2.16
N ALA A 97 9.42 -1.89 -1.09
CA ALA A 97 9.08 -2.26 0.27
C ALA A 97 7.64 -1.83 0.59
N MET A 98 6.80 -2.80 0.94
CA MET A 98 5.42 -2.56 1.34
C MET A 98 5.37 -2.19 2.82
N LEU A 99 4.75 -1.06 3.11
CA LEU A 99 4.62 -0.54 4.46
C LEU A 99 3.14 -0.32 4.75
N SER A 100 2.65 -0.98 5.81
CA SER A 100 1.28 -0.84 6.27
C SER A 100 1.26 -0.11 7.61
N PHE A 101 0.37 0.85 7.79
CA PHE A 101 0.22 1.60 9.04
C PHE A 101 -1.19 2.13 9.23
N VAL A 102 -1.61 2.32 10.49
CA VAL A 102 -2.80 3.11 10.82
C VAL A 102 -2.39 4.56 10.98
N PHE A 103 -3.15 5.48 10.39
CA PHE A 103 -3.01 6.90 10.61
C PHE A 103 -4.37 7.52 10.92
N ASN A 104 -4.49 8.19 12.05
CA ASN A 104 -5.66 8.98 12.38
C ASN A 104 -5.23 10.43 12.62
N PRO A 105 -5.86 11.40 11.95
CA PRO A 105 -5.60 12.81 12.24
C PRO A 105 -5.99 13.11 13.69
N ALA A 106 -5.20 13.96 14.35
CA ALA A 106 -5.56 14.47 15.67
C ALA A 106 -6.99 15.06 15.60
N SER A 107 -7.82 14.70 16.57
CA SER A 107 -9.26 14.90 16.65
C SER A 107 -9.74 16.34 16.36
N GLY A 108 -9.82 16.69 15.07
CA GLY A 108 -10.33 17.97 14.58
C GLY A 108 -10.91 17.92 13.15
N LYS A 109 -10.75 16.80 12.44
CA LYS A 109 -11.40 16.57 11.13
C LYS A 109 -12.03 15.18 11.10
N LYS A 110 -13.15 15.02 11.80
CA LYS A 110 -14.04 13.87 11.57
C LYS A 110 -14.60 14.02 10.16
N GLU A 111 -14.20 13.12 9.27
CA GLU A 111 -14.83 12.94 7.97
C GLU A 111 -16.33 12.73 8.17
N LYS A 112 -17.13 13.63 7.59
CA LYS A 112 -18.57 13.40 7.45
C LYS A 112 -18.74 12.25 6.45
N LYS A 113 -19.04 11.05 6.95
CA LYS A 113 -19.59 9.96 6.13
C LYS A 113 -20.79 10.51 5.38
N LYS A 114 -20.68 10.63 4.04
CA LYS A 114 -21.86 10.83 3.20
C LYS A 114 -22.50 9.49 2.94
N ASN A 115 -23.74 9.33 3.42
CA ASN A 115 -24.66 8.32 2.92
C ASN A 115 -24.76 8.47 1.40
N ILE A 116 -24.48 7.39 0.69
CA ILE A 116 -24.70 7.27 -0.75
C ILE A 116 -26.16 6.90 -0.91
N ASP A 117 -27.01 7.89 -1.14
CA ASP A 117 -28.27 7.66 -1.84
C ASP A 117 -28.02 7.76 -3.34
N SER A 118 -28.50 6.73 -4.02
CA SER A 118 -28.56 6.56 -5.46
C SER A 118 -29.45 7.63 -6.09
N ASP A 119 -28.89 8.52 -6.94
CA ASP A 119 -29.45 8.79 -8.28
C ASP A 119 -28.50 9.71 -9.09
N LYS A 120 -28.39 9.41 -10.39
CA LYS A 120 -27.91 10.24 -11.52
C LYS A 120 -26.56 11.00 -11.43
N GLY A 121 -25.62 10.47 -12.23
CA GLY A 121 -24.85 11.22 -13.23
C GLY A 121 -24.38 12.63 -12.87
N LYS A 122 -23.20 12.72 -12.26
CA LYS A 122 -22.26 13.86 -12.35
C LYS A 122 -20.92 13.43 -11.75
N ASN A 123 -19.84 13.54 -12.54
CA ASN A 123 -18.47 13.34 -12.08
C ASN A 123 -18.21 14.13 -10.79
N PRO A 124 -17.88 13.50 -9.65
CA PRO A 124 -17.57 14.25 -8.45
C PRO A 124 -16.10 14.68 -8.49
N THR A 125 -15.86 15.87 -9.03
CA THR A 125 -14.74 16.71 -8.57
C THR A 125 -15.04 17.10 -7.12
N LYS A 126 -14.38 16.48 -6.14
CA LYS A 126 -14.45 16.94 -4.75
C LYS A 126 -13.19 16.59 -3.98
N GLY A 127 -12.46 17.65 -3.62
CA GLY A 127 -11.22 17.58 -2.86
C GLY A 127 -11.49 17.16 -1.42
N ASP A 128 -11.22 15.90 -1.13
CA ASP A 128 -10.84 15.49 0.22
C ASP A 128 -9.41 15.96 0.45
N LYS A 129 -9.21 16.79 1.49
CA LYS A 129 -7.86 17.21 1.89
C LYS A 129 -7.13 15.99 2.46
N LYS A 130 -6.52 15.20 1.57
CA LYS A 130 -5.60 14.14 1.96
C LYS A 130 -4.47 14.74 2.78
N GLU A 131 -4.22 14.17 3.95
CA GLU A 131 -3.12 14.63 4.78
C GLU A 131 -1.82 14.08 4.20
N LYS A 132 -0.74 14.85 4.31
CA LYS A 132 0.56 14.47 3.77
C LYS A 132 1.41 13.95 4.91
N VAL A 133 1.78 12.67 4.83
CA VAL A 133 2.77 12.08 5.73
C VAL A 133 4.11 12.08 5.04
N LYS A 134 5.15 12.50 5.77
CA LYS A 134 6.53 12.47 5.31
C LYS A 134 7.14 11.14 5.76
N MET A 135 7.64 10.38 4.80
CA MET A 135 8.40 9.15 4.98
C MET A 135 9.88 9.43 4.78
N GLU A 136 10.67 9.21 5.82
CA GLU A 136 12.12 9.25 5.79
C GLU A 136 12.65 7.82 5.84
N VAL A 137 13.60 7.51 4.97
CA VAL A 137 14.28 6.22 4.94
C VAL A 137 15.72 6.44 5.36
N LEU A 138 16.14 5.67 6.36
CA LEU A 138 17.47 5.70 6.95
C LEU A 138 18.20 4.39 6.63
N ASP A 139 19.51 4.50 6.39
CA ASP A 139 20.41 3.35 6.30
C ASP A 139 20.75 2.79 7.69
N SER A 140 21.49 1.69 7.72
CA SER A 140 22.12 1.08 8.90
C SER A 140 22.96 2.05 9.73
N ASP A 141 23.58 3.06 9.10
CA ASP A 141 24.33 4.14 9.76
C ASP A 141 23.45 5.33 10.21
N GLU A 142 22.13 5.17 10.26
CA GLU A 142 21.13 6.23 10.57
C GLU A 142 21.14 7.45 9.63
N ASN A 143 21.77 7.33 8.46
CA ASN A 143 21.80 8.40 7.46
C ASN A 143 20.50 8.43 6.65
N ILE A 144 19.88 9.61 6.51
CA ILE A 144 18.67 9.78 5.69
C ILE A 144 19.03 9.68 4.20
N ILE A 145 18.65 8.57 3.58
CA ILE A 145 18.92 8.29 2.16
C ILE A 145 17.81 8.78 1.23
N ARG A 146 16.58 8.95 1.74
CA ARG A 146 15.43 9.40 0.94
C ARG A 146 14.32 9.97 1.80
N THR A 147 13.69 11.03 1.31
CA THR A 147 12.42 11.56 1.83
C THR A 147 11.33 11.49 0.76
N VAL A 148 10.17 10.93 1.09
CA VAL A 148 8.99 10.89 0.21
C VAL A 148 7.76 11.37 0.97
N LYS A 149 6.89 12.11 0.30
CA LYS A 149 5.58 12.49 0.86
C LYS A 149 4.50 11.62 0.22
N TYR A 150 3.61 11.09 1.05
CA TYR A 150 2.43 10.35 0.62
C TYR A 150 1.17 11.06 1.09
N ASP A 151 0.16 11.07 0.22
CA ASP A 151 -1.18 11.48 0.58
C ASP A 151 -1.86 10.28 1.26
N VAL A 152 -2.31 10.47 2.50
CA VAL A 152 -2.92 9.41 3.35
C VAL A 152 -4.35 9.79 3.73
N GLU A 153 -5.15 8.77 4.00
CA GLU A 153 -6.52 8.88 4.49
C GLU A 153 -6.60 8.36 5.94
N PRO A 154 -7.61 8.76 6.74
CA PRO A 154 -7.79 8.20 8.07
C PRO A 154 -8.01 6.67 8.05
N GLY A 155 -7.33 5.95 8.94
CA GLY A 155 -7.42 4.49 9.06
C GLY A 155 -6.19 3.76 8.50
N LEU A 156 -6.41 2.55 7.97
CA LEU A 156 -5.34 1.68 7.48
C LEU A 156 -4.86 2.14 6.10
N ASN A 157 -3.58 2.45 6.00
CA ASN A 157 -2.91 2.88 4.77
C ASN A 157 -1.81 1.90 4.41
N ARG A 158 -1.56 1.79 3.10
CA ARG A 158 -0.46 0.99 2.53
C ARG A 158 0.31 1.83 1.52
N ILE A 159 1.59 2.01 1.77
CA ILE A 159 2.51 2.75 0.90
C ILE A 159 3.66 1.85 0.45
N PHE A 160 4.33 2.25 -0.63
CA PHE A 160 5.44 1.49 -1.20
C PHE A 160 6.66 2.38 -1.35
N TRP A 161 7.75 2.01 -0.67
CA TRP A 161 9.05 2.61 -0.92
C TRP A 161 9.72 1.89 -2.10
N SER A 162 10.09 2.63 -3.14
CA SER A 162 10.63 2.06 -4.38
C SER A 162 12.05 1.46 -4.27
N LEU A 163 12.59 1.27 -3.06
CA LEU A 163 13.95 0.76 -2.81
C LEU A 163 15.02 1.56 -3.55
N ARG A 164 14.85 2.89 -3.59
CA ARG A 164 15.78 3.81 -4.23
C ARG A 164 16.19 4.88 -3.24
N ARG A 165 17.42 5.37 -3.39
CA ARG A 165 17.92 6.55 -2.68
C ARG A 165 17.45 7.85 -3.34
N LYS A 166 17.78 8.99 -2.72
CA LYS A 166 17.65 10.31 -3.32
C LYS A 166 18.49 10.39 -4.60
N GLY A 167 17.87 10.88 -5.66
CA GLY A 167 18.53 11.09 -6.94
C GLY A 167 19.26 12.43 -7.01
N VAL A 168 20.10 12.57 -8.03
CA VAL A 168 20.65 13.86 -8.43
C VAL A 168 19.72 14.48 -9.47
N ARG A 169 19.53 15.80 -9.42
CA ARG A 169 18.77 16.53 -10.44
C ARG A 169 19.48 16.38 -11.79
N ARG A 170 18.74 15.98 -12.84
CA ARG A 170 19.29 15.93 -14.19
C ARG A 170 19.54 17.35 -14.72
N PRO A 171 20.57 17.57 -15.56
CA PRO A 171 20.87 18.90 -16.12
C PRO A 171 19.65 19.58 -16.76
N ASN A 172 18.85 18.83 -17.53
CA ASN A 172 17.67 19.32 -18.25
C ASN A 172 16.36 19.29 -17.42
N SER A 173 16.42 19.07 -16.10
CA SER A 173 15.22 19.11 -15.25
C SER A 173 15.03 20.49 -14.62
N PRO A 174 13.80 21.04 -14.61
CA PRO A 174 13.50 22.30 -13.94
C PRO A 174 14.02 22.32 -12.51
N LYS A 175 14.53 23.47 -12.06
CA LYS A 175 14.92 23.65 -10.66
C LYS A 175 13.66 23.51 -9.79
N PRO A 176 13.76 22.84 -8.63
CA PRO A 176 12.65 22.79 -7.68
C PRO A 176 12.18 24.20 -7.32
N THR A 177 10.91 24.50 -7.57
CA THR A 177 10.34 25.83 -7.27
C THR A 177 9.98 25.99 -5.80
N LYS A 178 9.86 24.88 -5.06
CA LYS A 178 9.53 24.87 -3.63
C LYS A 178 10.62 24.14 -2.83
N PRO A 179 10.94 24.60 -1.61
CA PRO A 179 11.86 23.89 -0.71
C PRO A 179 11.42 22.45 -0.42
N ASP A 180 10.12 22.20 -0.52
CA ASP A 180 9.47 20.96 -0.10
C ASP A 180 9.08 20.06 -1.30
N ALA A 181 9.63 20.35 -2.48
CA ALA A 181 9.38 19.64 -3.72
C ALA A 181 9.80 18.16 -3.64
N ARG A 182 9.16 17.33 -4.48
CA ARG A 182 9.43 15.89 -4.54
C ARG A 182 10.89 15.63 -4.90
N GLU A 183 11.56 14.85 -4.07
CA GLU A 183 12.95 14.46 -4.34
C GLU A 183 13.02 13.58 -5.60
N PRO A 184 14.00 13.84 -6.50
CA PRO A 184 14.22 12.97 -7.65
C PRO A 184 14.54 11.54 -7.20
N SER A 185 14.16 10.57 -8.02
CA SER A 185 14.46 9.16 -7.77
C SER A 185 15.90 8.85 -8.20
N GLY A 186 16.65 8.19 -7.32
CA GLY A 186 18.05 7.83 -7.55
C GLY A 186 18.24 6.38 -7.98
N ALA A 187 19.49 5.92 -7.85
CA ALA A 187 19.85 4.53 -8.04
C ALA A 187 19.11 3.63 -7.01
N PRO A 188 18.90 2.34 -7.33
CA PRO A 188 18.45 1.38 -6.33
C PRO A 188 19.42 1.34 -5.15
N VAL A 189 18.88 1.04 -3.97
CA VAL A 189 19.69 0.74 -2.78
C VAL A 189 20.26 -0.68 -2.87
N LEU A 190 21.30 -0.95 -2.10
CA LEU A 190 21.83 -2.31 -1.97
C LEU A 190 20.95 -3.13 -1.02
N PRO A 191 20.90 -4.47 -1.15
CA PRO A 191 20.28 -5.32 -0.14
C PRO A 191 20.88 -5.03 1.24
N GLY A 192 20.02 -4.88 2.25
CA GLY A 192 20.43 -4.51 3.60
C GLY A 192 19.23 -4.14 4.46
N GLU A 193 19.51 -3.75 5.69
CA GLU A 193 18.51 -3.28 6.64
C GLU A 193 18.35 -1.77 6.53
N TYR A 194 17.09 -1.31 6.50
CA TYR A 194 16.75 0.09 6.41
C TYR A 194 15.65 0.41 7.40
N THR A 195 15.75 1.57 8.05
CA THR A 195 14.73 2.05 8.99
C THR A 195 13.84 3.05 8.30
N VAL A 196 12.52 2.93 8.46
CA VAL A 196 11.56 3.89 7.94
C VAL A 196 10.90 4.66 9.07
N ARG A 197 10.92 5.99 8.96
CA ARG A 197 10.27 6.90 9.90
C ARG A 197 9.15 7.65 9.18
N LEU A 198 7.94 7.65 9.75
CA LEU A 198 6.83 8.48 9.29
C LEU A 198 6.61 9.63 10.28
N SER A 199 6.42 10.84 9.76
CA SER A 199 6.12 12.07 10.50
C SER A 199 5.02 12.88 9.85
#